data_AF-D6TQ66-F1
#
_entry.id   AF-D6TQ66-F1
#
_cell.length_a   1.000
_cell.length_b   1.000
_cell.length_c   1.000
_cell.angle_alpha   90.00
_cell.angle_beta   90.00
_cell.angle_gamma   90.00
#
_symmetry.space_group_name_H-M   'P 1'
#
loop_
_entity.id
_entity.type
_entity.pdbx_description
1 polymer ?
#
loop_
_entity_poly.entity_id
_entity_poly.type
_entity_poly.pdbx_seq_one_letter_code
_entity_poly.pdbx_strand_id
1 'polypeptide(L)'
;MRRRTPFSLLHLGSLAKVDVIVPRCTAFDTTMSRLVTRYKLDERYPPFPVASASEMILFKLRRFHLASVVRTDGMRDDAEWNDIVGMIKVQGANLDVELLEGWA
;
A
#
# COMPACT_ATOMS: atom_id res chain seq x y z
N MET A 1 8.60 18.29 -19.05
CA MET A 1 8.76 17.27 -17.98
C MET A 1 7.43 17.10 -17.24
N ARG A 2 6.82 15.92 -17.29
CA ARG A 2 5.54 15.64 -16.63
C ARG A 2 5.83 15.16 -15.20
N ARG A 3 5.52 15.96 -14.17
CA ARG A 3 5.80 15.61 -12.76
C ARG A 3 5.00 14.36 -12.37
N ARG A 4 5.68 13.32 -11.88
CA ARG A 4 5.10 12.08 -11.34
C ARG A 4 5.01 12.19 -9.83
N THR A 5 3.99 12.88 -9.34
CA THR A 5 3.75 13.06 -7.90
C THR A 5 2.51 12.28 -7.47
N PRO A 6 2.49 11.67 -6.27
CA PRO A 6 1.28 11.11 -5.69
C PRO A 6 0.17 12.17 -5.54
N PHE A 7 -1.09 11.76 -5.63
CA PHE A 7 -2.25 12.63 -5.44
C PHE A 7 -3.47 11.82 -4.99
N SER A 8 -4.47 12.51 -4.45
CA SER A 8 -5.76 11.91 -4.09
C SER A 8 -6.87 12.44 -5.00
N LEU A 9 -7.80 11.57 -5.39
CA LEU A 9 -9.05 11.94 -6.03
C LEU A 9 -10.18 11.76 -5.02
N LEU A 10 -11.02 12.78 -4.85
CA LEU A 10 -12.19 12.73 -3.99
C LEU A 10 -13.44 12.94 -4.84
N HIS A 11 -14.31 11.94 -4.88
CA HIS A 11 -15.61 12.06 -5.50
C HIS A 11 -16.61 12.60 -4.46
N LEU A 12 -16.94 13.89 -4.56
CA LEU A 12 -17.72 14.61 -3.53
C LEU A 12 -19.13 14.03 -3.32
N GLY A 13 -19.77 13.50 -4.37
CA GLY A 13 -21.13 12.98 -4.26
C GLY A 13 -21.24 11.69 -3.44
N SER A 14 -20.21 10.83 -3.47
CA SER A 14 -20.17 9.60 -2.67
C SER A 14 -19.19 9.66 -1.50
N LEU A 15 -18.44 10.77 -1.39
CA LEU A 15 -17.29 10.93 -0.50
C LEU A 15 -16.21 9.84 -0.68
N ALA A 16 -16.21 9.14 -1.81
CA ALA A 16 -15.21 8.12 -2.10
C ALA A 16 -13.86 8.78 -2.39
N LYS A 17 -12.82 8.33 -1.71
CA LYS A 17 -11.44 8.77 -1.91
C LYS A 17 -10.62 7.67 -2.57
N VAL A 18 -9.84 8.03 -3.59
CA VAL A 18 -8.86 7.17 -4.23
C VAL A 18 -7.49 7.82 -4.14
N ASP A 19 -6.56 7.19 -3.44
CA ASP A 19 -5.18 7.62 -3.37
C ASP A 19 -4.35 7.00 -4.50
N VAL A 20 -3.78 7.83 -5.36
CA VAL A 20 -2.93 7.43 -6.48
C VAL A 20 -1.47 7.64 -6.08
N ILE A 21 -0.78 6.53 -5.82
CA ILE A 21 0.66 6.54 -5.51
C ILE A 21 1.44 6.13 -6.76
N VAL A 22 2.46 6.92 -7.11
CA VAL A 22 3.31 6.66 -8.27
C VAL A 22 4.60 6.00 -7.80
N PRO A 23 4.98 4.82 -8.33
CA PRO A 23 6.23 4.16 -8.00
C PRO A 23 7.44 5.05 -8.30
N ARG A 24 8.49 4.96 -7.47
CA ARG A 24 9.76 5.67 -7.68
C ARG A 24 10.79 4.82 -8.43
N CYS A 25 10.37 3.65 -8.95
CA CYS A 25 11.22 2.66 -9.61
C CYS A 25 12.38 2.17 -8.73
N THR A 26 12.17 2.10 -7.43
CA THR A 26 13.15 1.50 -6.51
C THR A 26 13.16 -0.03 -6.65
N ALA A 27 14.19 -0.70 -6.13
CA ALA A 27 14.24 -2.16 -6.09
C ALA A 27 13.00 -2.75 -5.42
N PHE A 28 12.55 -2.13 -4.32
CA PHE A 28 11.31 -2.49 -3.63
C PHE A 28 10.08 -2.34 -4.52
N ASP A 29 9.90 -1.21 -5.20
CA ASP A 29 8.74 -0.99 -6.09
C ASP A 29 8.70 -2.04 -7.21
N THR A 30 9.88 -2.39 -7.74
CA THR A 30 10.02 -3.40 -8.79
C THR A 30 9.69 -4.79 -8.28
N THR A 31 10.16 -5.17 -7.10
CA THR A 31 9.84 -6.48 -6.50
C THR A 31 8.36 -6.57 -6.16
N MET A 32 7.80 -5.57 -5.45
CA MET A 32 6.40 -5.58 -5.03
C MET A 32 5.44 -5.62 -6.22
N SER A 33 5.71 -4.84 -7.29
CA SER A 33 4.85 -4.86 -8.49
C SER A 33 4.78 -6.22 -9.19
N ARG A 34 5.76 -7.11 -9.00
CA ARG A 34 5.78 -8.46 -9.58
C ARG A 34 4.96 -9.48 -8.78
N LEU A 35 4.70 -9.21 -7.50
CA LEU A 35 3.96 -10.11 -6.60
C LEU A 35 2.45 -9.95 -6.73
N VAL A 36 2.00 -8.81 -7.24
CA VAL A 36 0.58 -8.48 -7.36
C VAL A 36 -0.17 -9.48 -8.23
N THR A 37 -1.23 -10.06 -7.66
CA THR A 37 -2.03 -11.09 -8.33
C THR A 37 -3.28 -10.48 -8.99
N ARG A 38 -3.76 -11.08 -10.08
CA ARG A 38 -4.99 -10.62 -10.74
C ARG A 38 -6.23 -11.23 -10.09
N TYR A 39 -7.14 -10.39 -9.65
CA TYR A 39 -8.43 -10.79 -9.09
C TYR A 39 -9.59 -10.30 -9.96
N LYS A 40 -10.58 -11.17 -10.12
CA LYS A 40 -11.84 -10.84 -10.78
C LYS A 40 -12.87 -10.48 -9.72
N LEU A 41 -13.21 -9.19 -9.61
CA LEU A 41 -14.19 -8.74 -8.62
C LEU A 41 -15.64 -8.82 -9.10
N ASP A 42 -15.87 -8.67 -10.41
CA ASP A 42 -17.20 -8.68 -11.01
C ASP A 42 -17.08 -9.24 -12.43
N GLU A 43 -18.05 -10.05 -12.84
CA GLU A 43 -18.09 -10.73 -14.14
C GLU A 43 -18.09 -9.77 -15.34
N ARG A 44 -18.54 -8.53 -15.14
CA ARG A 44 -18.62 -7.50 -16.17
C ARG A 44 -17.27 -6.85 -16.49
N TYR A 45 -16.27 -7.03 -15.63
CA TYR A 45 -14.97 -6.36 -15.76
C TYR A 45 -13.81 -7.34 -15.86
N PRO A 46 -12.74 -6.97 -16.58
CA PRO A 46 -11.51 -7.76 -16.60
C PRO A 46 -10.91 -7.90 -15.18
N PRO A 47 -10.18 -8.99 -14.89
CA PRO A 47 -9.41 -9.10 -13.67
C PRO A 47 -8.41 -7.96 -13.54
N PHE A 48 -8.27 -7.40 -12.35
CA PHE A 48 -7.36 -6.31 -12.08
C PHE A 48 -6.34 -6.70 -11.00
N PRO A 49 -5.15 -6.08 -11.02
CA PRO A 49 -4.08 -6.39 -10.08
C PRO A 49 -4.46 -5.95 -8.65
N VAL A 50 -4.40 -6.86 -7.69
CA VAL A 50 -4.66 -6.65 -6.27
C VAL A 50 -3.49 -7.20 -5.47
N ALA A 51 -2.93 -6.36 -4.60
CA ALA A 51 -1.82 -6.75 -3.74
C ALA A 51 -2.31 -7.68 -2.62
N SER A 52 -1.47 -8.64 -2.23
CA SER A 52 -1.74 -9.47 -1.05
C SER A 52 -1.70 -8.63 0.24
N ALA A 53 -2.20 -9.20 1.34
CA ALA A 53 -2.11 -8.54 2.65
C ALA A 53 -0.66 -8.29 3.07
N SER A 54 0.24 -9.25 2.84
CA SER A 54 1.68 -9.14 3.13
C SER A 54 2.34 -8.02 2.33
N GLU A 55 2.07 -7.96 1.02
CA GLU A 55 2.60 -6.90 0.14
C GLU A 55 2.13 -5.52 0.58
N MET A 56 0.84 -5.39 0.93
CA MET A 56 0.28 -4.11 1.38
C MET A 56 0.82 -3.70 2.75
N ILE A 57 1.06 -4.65 3.67
CA ILE A 57 1.75 -4.39 4.95
C ILE A 57 3.15 -3.83 4.70
N LEU A 58 3.96 -4.47 3.84
CA LEU A 58 5.30 -3.98 3.49
C LEU A 58 5.26 -2.59 2.87
N PHE A 59 4.32 -2.35 1.96
CA PHE A 59 4.14 -1.05 1.32
C PHE A 59 3.82 0.05 2.35
N LYS A 60 2.88 -0.21 3.27
CA LYS A 60 2.50 0.74 4.33
C LYS A 60 3.64 0.96 5.33
N LEU A 61 4.36 -0.07 5.75
CA LEU A 61 5.54 0.03 6.63
C LEU A 61 6.63 0.93 6.02
N ARG A 62 6.96 0.72 4.75
CA ARG A 62 7.94 1.56 4.04
C ARG A 62 7.48 3.02 3.98
N ARG A 63 6.21 3.28 3.71
CA ARG A 63 5.67 4.64 3.67
C ARG A 63 5.67 5.30 5.03
N PHE A 64 5.27 4.58 6.07
CA PHE A 64 5.31 5.05 7.45
C PHE A 64 6.74 5.42 7.86
N HIS A 65 7.73 4.57 7.55
CA HIS A 65 9.14 4.85 7.77
C HIS A 65 9.60 6.13 7.04
N LEU A 66 9.34 6.23 5.72
CA LEU A 66 9.70 7.42 4.94
C LEU A 66 9.04 8.70 5.46
N ALA A 67 7.76 8.63 5.87
CA ALA A 67 7.05 9.76 6.47
C ALA A 67 7.69 10.18 7.79
N SER A 68 8.08 9.23 8.65
CA SER A 68 8.74 9.52 9.93
C SER A 68 10.11 10.19 9.79
N VAL A 69 10.82 9.93 8.69
CA VAL A 69 12.12 10.56 8.40
C VAL A 69 11.95 12.00 7.87
N VAL A 70 10.87 12.26 7.14
CA VAL A 70 10.63 13.57 6.50
C VAL A 70 9.92 14.56 7.43
N ARG A 71 9.07 14.07 8.33
CA ARG A 71 8.35 14.93 9.28
C ARG A 71 9.27 15.35 10.42
N THR A 72 9.48 16.66 10.56
CA THR A 72 10.27 17.26 11.64
C THR A 72 9.43 17.68 12.85
N ASP A 73 8.10 17.56 12.76
CA ASP A 73 7.15 17.96 13.82
C ASP A 73 6.92 16.88 14.89
N GLY A 74 7.52 15.69 14.73
CA GLY A 74 7.37 14.56 15.65
C GLY A 74 5.99 13.87 15.59
N MET A 75 5.08 14.33 14.74
CA MET A 75 3.74 13.74 14.59
C MET A 75 3.82 12.44 13.77
N ARG A 76 3.23 11.37 14.30
CA ARG A 76 3.11 10.07 13.62
C ARG A 76 1.74 9.93 12.97
N ASP A 77 1.70 9.25 11.83
CA ASP A 77 0.46 8.88 11.17
C ASP A 77 -0.11 7.63 11.84
N ASP A 78 -0.86 7.84 12.92
CA ASP A 78 -1.51 6.76 13.66
C ASP A 78 -2.52 5.99 12.80
N ALA A 79 -3.10 6.61 11.76
CA ALA A 79 -4.04 5.94 10.88
C ALA A 79 -3.36 4.88 10.02
N GLU A 80 -2.21 5.20 9.40
CA GLU A 80 -1.44 4.23 8.61
C GLU A 80 -0.92 3.09 9.50
N TRP A 81 -0.50 3.39 10.74
CA TRP A 81 -0.11 2.35 11.70
C TRP A 81 -1.27 1.45 12.11
N ASN A 82 -2.42 2.04 12.41
CA ASN A 82 -3.63 1.29 12.77
C ASN A 82 -4.11 0.39 11.62
N ASP A 83 -3.96 0.82 10.37
CA ASP A 83 -4.24 -0.02 9.19
C ASP A 83 -3.32 -1.25 9.16
N ILE A 84 -2.01 -1.07 9.37
CA ILE A 84 -1.05 -2.18 9.42
C ILE A 84 -1.44 -3.18 10.51
N VAL A 85 -1.70 -2.69 11.73
CA VAL A 85 -2.11 -3.52 12.86
C VAL A 85 -3.45 -4.22 12.58
N GLY A 86 -4.41 -3.53 11.96
CA GLY A 86 -5.70 -4.08 11.57
C GLY A 86 -5.57 -5.21 10.56
N MET A 87 -4.73 -5.02 9.53
CA MET A 87 -4.44 -6.05 8.54
C MET A 87 -3.81 -7.28 9.18
N ILE A 88 -2.83 -7.11 10.07
CA ILE A 88 -2.22 -8.24 10.80
C ILE A 88 -3.25 -8.99 11.63
N LYS A 89 -4.15 -8.29 12.33
CA LYS A 89 -5.21 -8.92 13.12
C LYS A 89 -6.19 -9.73 12.27
N VAL A 90 -6.57 -9.23 11.09
CA VAL A 90 -7.55 -9.88 10.21
C VAL A 90 -6.93 -11.00 9.39
N GLN A 91 -5.70 -10.80 8.90
CA GLN A 91 -5.06 -11.69 7.93
C GLN A 91 -3.95 -12.55 8.53
N GLY A 92 -3.71 -12.48 9.85
CA GLY A 92 -2.54 -13.07 10.51
C GLY A 92 -2.19 -14.50 10.10
N ALA A 93 -3.18 -15.39 9.98
CA ALA A 93 -2.96 -16.79 9.58
C ALA A 93 -2.61 -16.97 8.09
N ASN A 94 -2.91 -15.97 7.25
CA ASN A 94 -2.68 -15.95 5.81
C ASN A 94 -1.48 -15.08 5.41
N LEU A 95 -0.76 -14.52 6.39
CA LEU A 95 0.42 -13.71 6.10
C LEU A 95 1.56 -14.60 5.63
N ASP A 96 2.24 -14.13 4.59
CA ASP A 96 3.49 -14.67 4.11
C ASP A 96 4.61 -14.13 5.02
N VAL A 97 4.88 -14.85 6.09
CA VAL A 97 5.86 -14.45 7.10
C VAL A 97 7.27 -14.43 6.52
N GLU A 98 7.61 -15.37 5.62
CA GLU A 98 8.93 -15.41 4.96
C GLU A 98 9.16 -14.14 4.12
N LEU A 99 8.15 -13.70 3.37
CA LEU A 99 8.21 -12.43 2.64
C LEU A 99 8.38 -11.23 3.58
N LEU A 100 7.66 -11.19 4.70
CA LEU A 100 7.75 -10.10 5.67
C LEU A 100 9.14 -10.04 6.31
N GLU A 101 9.67 -11.17 6.77
CA GLU A 101 10.99 -11.27 7.39
C GLU A 101 12.12 -10.96 6.41
N GLY A 102 12.00 -11.34 5.13
CA GLY A 102 12.98 -11.03 4.10
C GLY A 102 13.13 -9.52 3.80
N TRP A 103 12.22 -8.69 4.28
CA TRP A 103 12.24 -7.23 4.13
C TRP A 103 12.32 -6.45 5.45
N ALA A 104 12.42 -7.14 6.59
CA ALA A 104 12.63 -6.54 7.91
C ALA A 104 14.07 -6.01 8.05
#